data_AF-A0A349V0L3-F1
#
_entry.id   AF-A0A349V0L3-F1
#
_cell.length_a   1.000
_cell.length_b   1.000
_cell.length_c   1.000
_cell.angle_alpha   90.00
_cell.angle_beta   90.00
_cell.angle_gamma   90.00
#
_symmetry.space_group_name_H-M   'P 1'
#
loop_
_entity.id
_entity.type
_entity.pdbx_description
1 polymer ?
#
loop_
_entity_poly.entity_id
_entity_poly.type
_entity_poly.pdbx_seq_one_letter_code
_entity_poly.pdbx_strand_id
1 'polypeptide(L)'
;MMIPAPELSVFRCFGNDAEAFLQSQFTSDLCAISDGGWSLSGYCSPKGRLLAVFFVCRRENEFLLSTHESLADSVIARLRMYVMRADVSFESLTYQHLVFHDNRASGSDVSQSHSDSFSPQEFLELSTIDAATLEEAASAPSFQTLCIELGLPIISRPLSEVLIPQSVNLDLIGGVSFKKGCYPGQEIVARVRYRGKPKQRMIRVIAEHAVHPEPGAPIAVATATSGRDGVVICGAPADSTGT
;
A
#
# COMPACT_ATOMS: atom_id res chain seq x y z
N MET A 1 3.55 -5.65 18.44
CA MET A 1 4.63 -6.54 17.94
C MET A 1 5.34 -5.83 16.79
N MET A 2 6.67 -5.92 16.70
CA MET A 2 7.46 -5.24 15.66
C MET A 2 7.65 -6.15 14.44
N ILE A 3 7.25 -5.71 13.25
CA ILE A 3 7.27 -6.48 12.00
C ILE A 3 8.01 -5.66 10.92
N PRO A 4 9.25 -6.04 10.58
CA PRO A 4 9.99 -5.37 9.51
C PRO A 4 9.44 -5.69 8.12
N ALA A 5 9.53 -4.73 7.19
CA ALA A 5 9.10 -4.88 5.80
C ALA A 5 10.29 -4.82 4.82
N PRO A 6 11.06 -5.92 4.68
CA PRO A 6 12.26 -5.94 3.84
C PRO A 6 11.97 -5.75 2.34
N GLU A 7 10.75 -6.06 1.90
CA GLU A 7 10.30 -5.93 0.51
C GLU A 7 10.00 -4.48 0.09
N LEU A 8 10.05 -3.54 1.05
CA LEU A 8 9.81 -2.13 0.80
C LEU A 8 11.14 -1.36 0.80
N SER A 9 11.30 -0.48 -0.18
CA SER A 9 12.37 0.52 -0.18
C SER A 9 11.85 1.84 0.41
N VAL A 10 12.66 2.51 1.22
CA VAL A 10 12.32 3.78 1.87
C VAL A 10 13.04 4.94 1.18
N PHE A 11 12.27 5.97 0.82
CA PHE A 11 12.77 7.22 0.27
C PHE A 11 12.34 8.39 1.13
N ARG A 12 13.22 9.36 1.31
CA ARG A 12 12.90 10.68 1.87
C ARG A 12 12.49 11.61 0.74
N CYS A 13 11.36 12.30 0.88
CA CYS A 13 10.90 13.38 0.03
C CYS A 13 10.83 14.67 0.83
N PHE A 14 11.58 15.70 0.42
CA PHE A 14 11.77 16.93 1.18
C PHE A 14 11.88 18.15 0.26
N GLY A 15 11.77 19.35 0.83
CA GLY A 15 11.75 20.64 0.12
C GLY A 15 10.45 21.40 0.39
N ASN A 16 10.45 22.72 0.14
CA ASN A 16 9.33 23.59 0.51
C ASN A 16 8.01 23.24 -0.20
N ASP A 17 8.09 22.64 -1.39
CA ASP A 17 6.93 22.28 -2.19
C ASP A 17 6.56 20.79 -2.06
N ALA A 18 7.24 20.01 -1.22
CA ALA A 18 7.10 18.55 -1.16
C ALA A 18 5.66 18.09 -0.86
N GLU A 19 4.99 18.73 0.11
CA GLU A 19 3.60 18.42 0.44
C GLU A 19 2.67 18.68 -0.76
N ALA A 20 2.72 19.88 -1.32
CA ALA A 20 1.87 20.28 -2.44
C ALA A 20 2.12 19.39 -3.68
N PHE A 21 3.39 19.07 -3.94
CA PHE A 21 3.79 18.16 -5.00
C PHE A 21 3.20 16.77 -4.79
N LEU A 22 3.46 16.12 -3.65
CA LEU A 22 2.95 14.77 -3.39
C LEU A 22 1.42 14.74 -3.35
N GLN A 23 0.79 15.78 -2.78
CA GLN A 23 -0.66 15.96 -2.78
C GLN A 23 -1.23 16.00 -4.21
N SER A 24 -0.47 16.50 -5.20
CA SER A 24 -0.89 16.48 -6.61
C SER A 24 -0.65 15.15 -7.33
N GLN A 25 0.14 14.23 -6.77
CA GLN A 25 0.51 12.96 -7.43
C GLN A 25 -0.25 11.76 -6.88
N PHE A 26 -0.63 11.80 -5.60
CA PHE A 26 -1.11 10.66 -4.84
C PHE A 26 -2.62 10.67 -4.60
N THR A 27 -3.23 9.50 -4.41
CA THR A 27 -4.70 9.37 -4.31
C THR A 27 -5.25 9.74 -2.94
N SER A 28 -4.50 9.58 -1.85
CA SER A 28 -4.90 9.94 -0.48
C SER A 28 -4.67 11.42 -0.19
N ASP A 29 -5.32 11.95 0.85
CA ASP A 29 -5.13 13.34 1.29
C ASP A 29 -3.96 13.47 2.26
N LEU A 30 -2.81 13.94 1.77
CA LEU A 30 -1.58 14.00 2.56
C LEU A 30 -1.59 15.15 3.57
N CYS A 31 -2.36 16.21 3.30
CA CYS A 31 -2.53 17.33 4.22
C CYS A 31 -3.31 16.91 5.49
N ALA A 32 -4.06 15.80 5.41
CA ALA A 32 -4.79 15.24 6.54
C ALA A 32 -3.93 14.33 7.44
N ILE A 33 -2.69 14.02 7.04
CA ILE A 33 -1.78 13.21 7.86
C ILE A 33 -1.24 14.10 8.98
N SER A 34 -1.51 13.72 10.23
CA SER A 34 -0.95 14.38 11.41
C SER A 34 0.57 14.22 11.44
N ASP A 35 1.27 15.09 12.18
CA ASP A 35 2.70 14.91 12.38
C ASP A 35 3.00 13.56 13.06
N GLY A 36 4.04 12.87 12.62
CA GLY A 36 4.35 11.48 12.98
C GLY A 36 3.41 10.42 12.38
N GLY A 37 2.26 10.81 11.84
CA GLY A 37 1.25 9.92 11.28
C GLY A 37 1.61 9.36 9.90
N TRP A 38 0.75 8.48 9.38
CA TRP A 38 0.96 7.84 8.08
C TRP A 38 -0.36 7.56 7.34
N SER A 39 -0.29 7.43 6.01
CA SER A 39 -1.40 6.95 5.19
C SER A 39 -0.93 6.03 4.07
N LEU A 40 -1.81 5.15 3.60
CA LEU A 40 -1.64 4.49 2.31
C LEU A 40 -2.00 5.46 1.19
N SER A 41 -1.32 5.34 0.06
CA SER A 41 -1.67 6.11 -1.12
C SER A 41 -1.35 5.37 -2.41
N GLY A 42 -2.26 5.40 -3.37
CA GLY A 42 -2.00 4.95 -4.72
C GLY A 42 -1.28 6.04 -5.53
N TYR A 43 -0.28 5.64 -6.30
CA TYR A 43 0.27 6.45 -7.38
C TYR A 43 -0.27 5.92 -8.70
N CYS A 44 -1.05 6.72 -9.42
CA CYS A 44 -1.79 6.27 -10.60
C CYS A 44 -1.20 6.77 -11.92
N SER A 45 -1.39 5.99 -12.99
CA SER A 45 -1.25 6.49 -14.35
C SER A 45 -2.44 7.40 -14.72
N PRO A 46 -2.34 8.21 -15.79
CA PRO A 46 -3.48 9.02 -16.27
C PRO A 46 -4.74 8.19 -16.60
N LYS A 47 -4.60 6.88 -16.82
CA LYS A 47 -5.72 5.95 -17.05
C LYS A 47 -6.33 5.41 -15.74
N GLY A 48 -5.91 5.92 -14.58
CA GLY A 48 -6.40 5.51 -13.26
C GLY A 48 -5.92 4.13 -12.79
N ARG A 49 -4.89 3.56 -13.43
CA ARG A 49 -4.27 2.29 -13.02
C ARG A 49 -3.16 2.56 -12.01
N LEU A 50 -3.03 1.72 -11.00
CA LEU A 50 -1.97 1.81 -10.00
C LEU A 50 -0.61 1.52 -10.63
N LEU A 51 0.29 2.49 -10.58
CA LEU A 51 1.72 2.30 -10.84
C LEU A 51 2.39 1.67 -9.61
N ALA A 52 2.02 2.15 -8.43
CA ALA A 52 2.48 1.65 -7.14
C ALA A 52 1.48 2.01 -6.02
N VAL A 53 1.66 1.37 -4.86
CA VAL A 53 1.08 1.80 -3.58
C VAL A 53 2.22 2.22 -2.67
N PHE A 54 2.04 3.34 -1.99
CA PHE A 54 2.97 3.92 -1.05
C PHE A 54 2.40 3.90 0.37
N PHE A 55 3.24 3.56 1.33
CA PHE A 55 3.11 4.04 2.70
C PHE A 55 3.77 5.41 2.78
N VAL A 56 2.99 6.43 3.13
CA VAL A 56 3.45 7.82 3.22
C VAL A 56 3.41 8.22 4.69
N CYS A 57 4.58 8.39 5.30
CA CYS A 57 4.70 8.84 6.68
C CYS A 57 5.10 10.31 6.71
N ARG A 58 4.40 11.12 7.51
CA ARG A 58 4.75 12.51 7.74
C ARG A 58 5.83 12.62 8.81
N ARG A 59 6.85 13.43 8.55
CA ARG A 59 7.84 13.90 9.52
C ARG A 59 7.84 15.43 9.43
N GLU A 60 8.21 16.14 10.50
CA GLU A 60 8.05 17.59 10.64
C GLU A 60 8.14 18.41 9.33
N ASN A 61 9.22 18.25 8.57
CA ASN A 61 9.47 18.98 7.32
C ASN A 61 9.66 18.10 6.07
N GLU A 62 9.27 16.82 6.14
CA GLU A 62 9.50 15.87 5.05
C GLU A 62 8.54 14.67 5.09
N PHE A 63 8.58 13.85 4.05
CA PHE A 63 7.80 12.64 3.95
C PHE A 63 8.73 11.45 3.75
N LEU A 64 8.46 10.37 4.48
CA LEU A 64 9.01 9.06 4.15
C LEU A 64 8.02 8.34 3.23
N LEU A 65 8.53 7.90 2.10
CA LEU A 65 7.79 7.21 1.05
C LEU A 65 8.32 5.79 0.94
N SER A 66 7.47 4.81 1.22
CA SER A 66 7.85 3.40 1.09
C SER A 66 6.95 2.68 0.11
N THR A 67 7.54 1.96 -0.83
CA THR A 67 6.84 1.14 -1.82
C THR A 67 7.63 -0.12 -2.11
N HIS A 68 7.03 -1.09 -2.80
CA HIS A 68 7.69 -2.36 -3.11
C HIS A 68 8.99 -2.12 -3.89
N GLU A 69 10.08 -2.75 -3.46
CA GLU A 69 11.44 -2.58 -4.00
C GLU A 69 11.51 -2.75 -5.52
N SER A 70 10.79 -3.73 -6.07
CA SER A 70 10.70 -4.01 -7.51
C SER A 70 10.20 -2.83 -8.35
N LEU A 71 9.57 -1.82 -7.74
CA LEU A 71 9.05 -0.62 -8.41
C LEU A 71 9.74 0.67 -7.97
N ALA A 72 10.40 0.69 -6.80
CA ALA A 72 10.76 1.92 -6.12
C ALA A 72 11.56 2.89 -7.01
N ASP A 73 12.64 2.42 -7.64
CA ASP A 73 13.46 3.27 -8.52
C ASP A 73 12.69 3.81 -9.72
N SER A 74 11.83 3.00 -10.35
CA SER A 74 11.10 3.42 -11.55
C SER A 74 10.02 4.44 -11.22
N VAL A 75 9.33 4.29 -10.09
CA VAL A 75 8.30 5.25 -9.67
C VAL A 75 8.90 6.54 -9.11
N ILE A 76 10.02 6.47 -8.38
CA ILE A 76 10.74 7.67 -7.92
C ILE A 76 11.34 8.43 -9.10
N ALA A 77 11.97 7.74 -10.06
CA ALA A 77 12.46 8.37 -11.29
C ALA A 77 11.31 9.06 -12.05
N ARG A 78 10.14 8.41 -12.10
CA ARG A 78 8.95 9.00 -12.71
C ARG A 78 8.45 10.22 -11.95
N LEU A 79 8.38 10.19 -10.61
CA LEU A 79 8.00 11.35 -9.80
C LEU A 79 8.95 12.53 -10.03
N ARG A 80 10.27 12.28 -10.10
CA ARG A 80 11.28 13.32 -10.40
C ARG A 80 11.02 14.04 -11.72
N MET A 81 10.51 13.36 -12.75
CA MET A 81 10.15 14.01 -14.02
C MET A 81 9.05 15.08 -13.88
N TYR A 82 8.19 14.97 -12.85
CA TYR A 82 7.09 15.90 -12.62
C TYR A 82 7.40 17.02 -11.63
N VAL A 83 8.55 16.98 -10.94
CA VAL A 83 8.97 18.05 -10.00
C VAL A 83 9.10 19.39 -10.70
N MET A 84 9.63 19.41 -11.93
CA MET A 84 9.82 20.61 -12.75
C MET A 84 10.57 21.72 -11.99
N ARG A 85 9.87 22.81 -11.62
CA ARG A 85 10.44 23.96 -10.90
C ARG A 85 10.16 23.94 -9.40
N ALA A 86 9.44 22.95 -8.91
CA ALA A 86 9.09 22.85 -7.50
C ALA A 86 10.33 22.50 -6.68
N ASP A 87 10.43 23.06 -5.48
CA ASP A 87 11.47 22.73 -4.53
C ASP A 87 11.15 21.37 -3.87
N VAL A 88 11.51 20.29 -4.56
CA VAL A 88 11.29 18.91 -4.13
C VAL A 88 12.49 18.04 -4.49
N SER A 89 12.99 17.31 -3.51
CA SER A 89 14.09 16.37 -3.65
C SER A 89 13.71 15.00 -3.10
N PHE A 90 14.29 13.95 -3.70
CA PHE A 90 14.10 12.56 -3.30
C PHE A 90 15.44 11.92 -3.02
N GLU A 91 15.58 11.27 -1.88
CA GLU A 91 16.78 10.55 -1.45
C GLU A 91 16.44 9.13 -1.01
N SER A 92 17.23 8.14 -1.44
CA SER A 92 17.06 6.75 -0.99
C SER A 92 17.67 6.58 0.38
N LEU A 93 16.92 5.99 1.32
CA LEU A 93 17.42 5.62 2.64
C LEU A 93 17.80 4.14 2.66
N THR A 94 18.86 3.78 1.94
CA THR A 94 19.25 2.38 1.65
C THR A 94 19.49 1.52 2.90
N TYR A 95 19.86 2.14 4.02
CA TYR A 95 20.12 1.44 5.29
C TYR A 95 18.97 1.55 6.29
N GLN A 96 17.83 2.09 5.87
CA GLN A 96 16.63 2.17 6.70
C GLN A 96 15.52 1.29 6.14
N HIS A 97 14.89 0.55 7.03
CA HIS A 97 13.76 -0.32 6.72
C HIS A 97 12.51 0.21 7.41
N LEU A 98 11.38 0.17 6.69
CA LEU A 98 10.09 0.46 7.29
C LEU A 98 9.69 -0.70 8.21
N VAL A 99 9.18 -0.35 9.38
CA VAL A 99 8.74 -1.29 10.40
C VAL A 99 7.33 -0.96 10.83
N PHE A 100 6.55 -2.01 10.99
CA PHE A 100 5.17 -1.96 11.44
C PHE A 100 5.10 -2.41 12.89
N HIS A 101 4.51 -1.58 13.74
CA HIS A 101 4.18 -1.93 15.12
C HIS A 101 2.70 -2.30 15.16
N ASP A 102 2.44 -3.60 15.22
CA ASP A 102 1.10 -4.14 15.34
C ASP A 102 0.59 -4.05 16.78
N ASN A 103 -0.41 -3.18 16.98
CA ASN A 103 -1.02 -2.87 18.25
C ASN A 103 -2.30 -3.70 18.52
N ARG A 104 -2.68 -4.62 17.62
CA ARG A 104 -3.81 -5.53 17.85
C ARG A 104 -3.54 -6.40 19.08
N ALA A 105 -4.56 -6.57 19.92
CA ALA A 105 -4.47 -7.52 21.02
C ALA A 105 -4.37 -8.94 20.44
N SER A 106 -3.52 -9.80 21.02
CA SER A 106 -3.43 -11.20 20.60
C SER A 106 -4.81 -11.85 20.59
N GLY A 107 -5.30 -12.26 19.41
CA GLY A 107 -6.62 -12.87 19.24
C GLY A 107 -7.78 -11.91 18.95
N SER A 108 -7.55 -10.59 18.80
CA SER A 108 -8.58 -9.68 18.30
C SER A 108 -8.73 -9.85 16.79
N ASP A 109 -9.72 -10.62 16.37
CA ASP A 109 -10.12 -10.65 14.97
C ASP A 109 -10.69 -9.28 14.59
N VAL A 110 -10.10 -8.63 13.58
CA VAL A 110 -10.52 -7.32 13.05
C VAL A 110 -12.00 -7.36 12.63
N SER A 111 -12.52 -8.57 12.39
CA SER A 111 -13.92 -8.92 12.12
C SER A 111 -14.94 -8.42 13.16
N GLN A 112 -14.54 -8.00 14.37
CA GLN A 112 -15.48 -7.54 15.42
C GLN A 112 -15.61 -6.02 15.58
N SER A 113 -14.91 -5.22 14.76
CA SER A 113 -15.14 -3.77 14.74
C SER A 113 -16.44 -3.44 14.00
N HIS A 114 -17.50 -3.12 14.75
CA HIS A 114 -18.80 -2.67 14.24
C HIS A 114 -18.77 -1.25 13.63
N SER A 115 -17.60 -0.68 13.33
CA SER A 115 -17.51 0.60 12.63
C SER A 115 -17.66 0.38 11.13
N ASP A 116 -18.47 1.21 10.46
CA ASP A 116 -18.63 1.20 9.00
C ASP A 116 -17.32 1.58 8.24
N SER A 117 -16.22 1.86 8.95
CA SER A 117 -14.96 2.36 8.39
C SER A 117 -13.78 1.69 9.08
N PHE A 118 -13.08 0.83 8.34
CA PHE A 118 -11.81 0.24 8.76
C PHE A 118 -10.64 1.19 8.46
N SER A 119 -9.80 1.44 9.46
CA SER A 119 -8.64 2.33 9.35
C SER A 119 -7.39 1.60 9.84
N PRO A 120 -6.46 1.22 8.96
CA PRO A 120 -5.20 0.57 9.36
C PRO A 120 -4.40 1.34 10.43
N GLN A 121 -4.53 2.67 10.46
CA GLN A 121 -3.85 3.57 11.39
C GLN A 121 -4.29 3.36 12.85
N GLU A 122 -5.46 2.77 13.09
CA GLU A 122 -5.92 2.44 14.44
C GLU A 122 -5.18 1.22 15.02
N PHE A 123 -4.57 0.40 14.16
CA PHE A 123 -3.93 -0.86 14.52
C PHE A 123 -2.42 -0.85 14.34
N LEU A 124 -1.90 0.10 13.55
CA LEU A 124 -0.51 0.13 13.12
C LEU A 124 0.14 1.48 13.33
N GLU A 125 1.32 1.45 13.93
CA GLU A 125 2.28 2.55 13.92
C GLU A 125 3.47 2.20 13.03
N LEU A 126 4.04 3.19 12.35
CA LEU A 126 5.12 3.01 11.38
C LEU A 126 6.36 3.81 11.80
N SER A 127 7.50 3.13 11.87
CA SER A 127 8.80 3.72 12.13
C SER A 127 9.83 3.22 11.12
N THR A 128 11.06 3.75 11.21
CA THR A 128 12.21 3.18 10.51
C THR A 128 13.21 2.62 11.52
N ILE A 129 13.88 1.55 11.13
CA ILE A 129 15.04 0.99 11.85
C ILE A 129 16.22 0.87 10.90
N ASP A 130 17.43 0.77 11.44
CA ASP A 130 18.62 0.48 10.65
C ASP A 130 18.76 -1.02 10.32
N ALA A 131 19.68 -1.33 9.40
CA ALA A 131 19.95 -2.71 8.99
C ALA A 131 20.46 -3.60 10.14
N ALA A 132 21.18 -3.04 11.12
CA ALA A 132 21.68 -3.82 12.26
C ALA A 132 20.54 -4.33 13.14
N THR A 133 19.54 -3.48 13.40
CA THR A 133 18.35 -3.82 14.18
C THR A 133 17.43 -4.80 13.42
N LEU A 134 17.46 -4.78 12.09
CA LEU A 134 16.66 -5.69 11.26
C LEU A 134 17.06 -7.16 11.45
N GLU A 135 18.36 -7.46 11.54
CA GLU A 135 18.87 -8.83 11.68
C GLU A 135 18.43 -9.48 13.00
N GLU A 136 18.25 -8.69 14.06
CA GLU A 136 17.76 -9.15 15.36
C GLU A 136 16.26 -9.49 15.35
N ALA A 137 15.49 -8.95 14.40
CA ALA A 137 14.05 -9.12 14.28
C ALA A 137 13.61 -10.32 13.42
N ALA A 138 14.55 -11.21 13.05
CA ALA A 138 14.32 -12.33 12.13
C ALA A 138 13.26 -13.38 12.57
N SER A 139 12.83 -13.35 13.83
CA SER A 139 11.78 -14.23 14.37
C SER A 139 10.37 -13.64 14.32
N ALA A 140 10.20 -12.42 13.81
CA ALA A 140 8.89 -11.76 13.68
C ALA A 140 8.01 -12.42 12.60
N PRO A 141 6.67 -12.33 12.69
CA PRO A 141 5.77 -12.71 11.60
C PRO A 141 6.13 -12.01 10.29
N SER A 142 5.86 -12.67 9.17
CA SER A 142 6.18 -12.09 7.87
C SER A 142 5.33 -10.83 7.60
N PHE A 143 5.95 -9.81 7.01
CA PHE A 143 5.25 -8.61 6.54
C PHE A 143 4.07 -8.94 5.61
N GLN A 144 4.21 -9.99 4.79
CA GLN A 144 3.14 -10.47 3.92
C GLN A 144 1.93 -10.99 4.71
N THR A 145 2.16 -11.73 5.80
CA THR A 145 1.09 -12.19 6.71
C THR A 145 0.33 -10.99 7.27
N LEU A 146 1.03 -9.96 7.78
CA LEU A 146 0.42 -8.73 8.27
C LEU A 146 -0.44 -8.06 7.19
N CYS A 147 0.09 -7.94 5.97
CA CYS A 147 -0.64 -7.35 4.85
C CYS A 147 -1.91 -8.13 4.51
N ILE A 148 -1.85 -9.46 4.50
CA ILE A 148 -2.99 -10.33 4.21
C ILE A 148 -4.05 -10.23 5.31
N GLU A 149 -3.64 -10.16 6.57
CA GLU A 149 -4.56 -10.07 7.71
C GLU A 149 -5.30 -8.74 7.77
N LEU A 150 -4.58 -7.63 7.53
CA LEU A 150 -5.14 -6.28 7.59
C LEU A 150 -5.67 -5.79 6.23
N GLY A 151 -5.57 -6.61 5.18
CA GLY A 151 -5.99 -6.25 3.83
C GLY A 151 -5.21 -5.07 3.26
N LEU A 152 -3.90 -4.96 3.57
CA LEU A 152 -3.02 -3.92 3.05
C LEU A 152 -2.53 -4.35 1.66
N PRO A 153 -2.82 -3.57 0.60
CA PRO A 153 -2.44 -3.95 -0.75
C PRO A 153 -0.99 -3.54 -1.05
N ILE A 154 -0.18 -4.53 -1.42
CA ILE A 154 1.16 -4.30 -1.95
C ILE A 154 1.14 -4.53 -3.46
N ILE A 155 1.64 -3.56 -4.22
CA ILE A 155 1.76 -3.66 -5.67
C ILE A 155 3.24 -3.90 -5.99
N SER A 156 3.55 -5.09 -6.48
CA SER A 156 4.85 -5.43 -7.05
C SER A 156 4.85 -5.22 -8.56
N ARG A 157 6.02 -5.36 -9.20
CA ARG A 157 6.20 -5.11 -10.64
C ARG A 157 5.19 -5.82 -11.56
N PRO A 158 4.85 -7.12 -11.40
CA PRO A 158 3.86 -7.79 -12.24
C PRO A 158 2.44 -7.19 -12.16
N LEU A 159 2.11 -6.47 -11.08
CA LEU A 159 0.79 -5.89 -10.82
C LEU A 159 0.69 -4.41 -11.22
N SER A 160 1.83 -3.79 -11.55
CA SER A 160 1.87 -2.39 -11.97
C SER A 160 1.08 -2.20 -13.26
N GLU A 161 0.27 -1.15 -13.30
CA GLU A 161 -0.69 -0.81 -14.35
C GLU A 161 -1.82 -1.81 -14.60
N VAL A 162 -1.91 -2.91 -13.82
CA VAL A 162 -2.97 -3.93 -13.95
C VAL A 162 -4.22 -3.53 -13.19
N LEU A 163 -4.08 -3.04 -11.96
CA LEU A 163 -5.17 -2.83 -11.02
C LEU A 163 -5.54 -1.35 -10.91
N ILE A 164 -6.76 -1.04 -10.47
CA ILE A 164 -7.18 0.32 -10.06
C ILE A 164 -7.27 0.38 -8.53
N PRO A 165 -7.25 1.57 -7.89
CA PRO A 165 -7.31 1.69 -6.44
C PRO A 165 -8.45 0.87 -5.80
N GLN A 166 -9.63 0.88 -6.40
CA GLN A 166 -10.77 0.13 -5.88
C GLN A 166 -10.63 -1.38 -6.03
N SER A 167 -9.89 -1.86 -7.01
CA SER A 167 -9.65 -3.31 -7.15
C SER A 167 -8.92 -3.88 -5.95
N VAL A 168 -8.16 -3.05 -5.23
CA VAL A 168 -7.35 -3.43 -4.07
C VAL A 168 -7.83 -2.79 -2.77
N ASN A 169 -9.10 -2.36 -2.75
CA ASN A 169 -9.79 -1.80 -1.60
C ASN A 169 -9.17 -0.50 -1.02
N LEU A 170 -8.30 0.21 -1.75
CA LEU A 170 -7.72 1.47 -1.26
C LEU A 170 -8.78 2.52 -0.90
N ASP A 171 -9.92 2.55 -1.60
CA ASP A 171 -11.04 3.45 -1.28
C ASP A 171 -11.79 3.08 0.02
N LEU A 172 -11.59 1.87 0.53
CA LEU A 172 -12.22 1.37 1.77
C LEU A 172 -11.31 1.53 2.99
N ILE A 173 -9.98 1.67 2.78
CA ILE A 173 -8.97 1.71 3.84
C ILE A 173 -8.26 3.07 3.95
N GLY A 174 -8.92 4.14 3.47
CA GLY A 174 -8.39 5.51 3.54
C GLY A 174 -7.30 5.87 2.52
N GLY A 175 -7.00 4.98 1.57
CA GLY A 175 -5.98 5.17 0.54
C GLY A 175 -6.40 6.06 -0.64
N VAL A 176 -7.67 6.48 -0.71
CA VAL A 176 -8.19 7.40 -1.74
C VAL A 176 -9.04 8.48 -1.07
N SER A 177 -8.72 9.75 -1.32
CA SER A 177 -9.58 10.87 -0.97
C SER A 177 -10.37 11.33 -2.19
N PHE A 178 -11.69 11.35 -2.05
CA PHE A 178 -12.60 11.91 -3.06
C PHE A 178 -12.94 13.39 -2.82
N LYS A 179 -12.33 13.99 -1.78
CA LYS A 179 -12.55 15.39 -1.37
C LYS A 179 -11.32 16.27 -1.57
N LYS A 180 -10.16 15.69 -1.90
CA LYS A 180 -8.90 16.41 -2.13
C LYS A 180 -8.84 17.07 -3.52
N GLY A 181 -7.77 17.83 -3.74
CA GLY A 181 -7.43 18.43 -5.03
C GLY A 181 -7.04 17.41 -6.10
N CYS A 182 -6.64 17.93 -7.28
CA CYS A 182 -6.47 17.09 -8.46
C CYS A 182 -5.24 16.17 -8.42
N TYR A 183 -5.37 14.94 -8.92
CA TYR A 183 -4.23 14.03 -9.16
C TYR A 183 -4.38 13.20 -10.47
N PRO A 184 -3.28 12.67 -11.06
CA PRO A 184 -3.33 11.86 -12.27
C PRO A 184 -4.25 10.63 -12.15
N GLY A 185 -5.15 10.46 -13.13
CA GLY A 185 -6.07 9.31 -13.17
C GLY A 185 -7.31 9.43 -12.28
N GLN A 186 -7.47 10.54 -11.55
CA GLN A 186 -8.61 10.75 -10.65
C GLN A 186 -9.97 10.62 -11.34
N GLU A 187 -10.09 11.00 -12.61
CA GLU A 187 -11.39 10.97 -13.31
C GLU A 187 -11.92 9.55 -13.40
N ILE A 188 -11.03 8.59 -13.66
CA ILE A 188 -11.36 7.17 -13.73
C ILE A 188 -11.69 6.64 -12.32
N VAL A 189 -10.87 6.98 -11.32
CA VAL A 189 -11.07 6.57 -9.93
C VAL A 189 -12.41 7.12 -9.40
N ALA A 190 -12.69 8.41 -9.58
CA ALA A 190 -13.95 9.04 -9.18
C ALA A 190 -15.15 8.46 -9.95
N ARG A 191 -15.02 8.22 -11.26
CA ARG A 191 -16.10 7.61 -12.06
C ARG A 191 -16.52 6.25 -11.54
N VAL A 192 -15.57 5.41 -11.12
CA VAL A 192 -15.86 4.10 -10.53
C VAL A 192 -16.64 4.23 -9.22
N ARG A 193 -16.35 5.26 -8.40
CA ARG A 193 -17.09 5.53 -7.16
C ARG A 193 -18.52 6.04 -7.40
N TYR A 194 -18.69 7.03 -8.28
CA TYR A 194 -19.96 7.77 -8.39
C TYR A 194 -20.90 7.26 -9.47
N ARG A 195 -20.37 6.62 -10.52
CA ARG A 195 -21.16 6.21 -11.70
C ARG A 195 -21.01 4.73 -12.05
N GLY A 196 -20.22 3.99 -11.28
CA GLY A 196 -19.90 2.60 -11.56
C GLY A 196 -19.89 1.75 -10.30
N LYS A 197 -19.37 0.53 -10.47
CA LYS A 197 -18.98 -0.36 -9.39
C LYS A 197 -17.65 -1.00 -9.77
N PRO A 198 -16.74 -1.26 -8.82
CA PRO A 198 -15.53 -2.02 -9.08
C PRO A 198 -15.89 -3.40 -9.63
N LYS A 199 -15.23 -3.80 -10.73
CA LYS A 199 -15.47 -5.11 -11.35
C LYS A 199 -14.88 -6.27 -10.55
N GLN A 200 -13.88 -5.97 -9.73
CA GLN A 200 -13.15 -6.88 -8.88
C GLN A 200 -12.77 -6.14 -7.60
N ARG A 201 -12.58 -6.89 -6.52
CA ARG A 201 -12.15 -6.43 -5.20
C ARG A 201 -11.15 -7.45 -4.68
N MET A 202 -10.16 -6.98 -3.94
CA MET A 202 -9.21 -7.83 -3.23
C MET A 202 -9.97 -8.57 -2.13
N ILE A 203 -9.72 -9.87 -2.05
CA ILE A 203 -10.28 -10.76 -1.04
C ILE A 203 -9.15 -11.62 -0.48
N ARG A 204 -9.31 -12.07 0.76
CA ARG A 204 -8.45 -13.09 1.36
C ARG A 204 -9.00 -14.48 1.03
N VAL A 205 -8.11 -15.39 0.66
CA VAL A 205 -8.43 -16.80 0.42
C VAL A 205 -7.43 -17.67 1.17
N ILE A 206 -7.86 -18.87 1.56
CA ILE A 206 -7.00 -19.90 2.15
C ILE A 206 -6.94 -21.04 1.14
N ALA A 207 -5.74 -21.46 0.78
CA ALA A 207 -5.54 -22.61 -0.10
C ALA A 207 -5.60 -23.91 0.72
N GLU A 208 -6.23 -24.95 0.17
CA GLU A 208 -6.29 -26.28 0.81
C GLU A 208 -4.92 -26.98 0.84
N HIS A 209 -4.02 -26.58 -0.05
CA HIS A 209 -2.68 -27.13 -0.17
C HIS A 209 -1.64 -26.02 -0.12
N ALA A 210 -0.45 -26.35 0.37
CA ALA A 210 0.68 -25.43 0.36
C ALA A 210 1.04 -25.09 -1.10
N VAL A 211 0.65 -23.88 -1.50
CA VAL A 211 0.98 -23.29 -2.79
C VAL A 211 1.56 -21.92 -2.50
N HIS A 212 2.64 -21.57 -3.19
CA HIS A 212 3.27 -20.25 -3.12
C HIS A 212 3.08 -19.56 -4.47
N PRO A 213 1.88 -19.03 -4.76
CA PRO A 213 1.66 -18.40 -6.04
C PRO A 213 2.40 -17.06 -6.12
N GLU A 214 3.07 -16.82 -7.23
CA GLU A 214 3.75 -15.56 -7.49
C GLU A 214 2.75 -14.41 -7.66
N PRO A 215 3.06 -13.19 -7.17
CA PRO A 215 2.30 -12.00 -7.50
C PRO A 215 2.13 -11.83 -9.02
N GLY A 216 0.90 -11.58 -9.47
CA GLY A 216 0.57 -11.52 -10.89
C GLY A 216 0.09 -12.83 -11.50
N ALA A 217 0.18 -13.96 -10.80
CA ALA A 217 -0.35 -15.23 -11.28
C ALA A 217 -1.89 -15.18 -11.45
N PRO A 218 -2.45 -15.70 -12.55
CA PRO A 218 -3.89 -15.71 -12.76
C PRO A 218 -4.58 -16.71 -11.82
N ILE A 219 -5.77 -16.34 -11.35
CA ILE A 219 -6.66 -17.21 -10.56
C ILE A 219 -7.91 -17.50 -11.39
N ALA A 220 -8.15 -18.76 -11.71
CA ALA A 220 -9.38 -19.19 -12.37
C ALA A 220 -10.45 -19.55 -11.33
N VAL A 221 -11.66 -19.06 -11.52
CA VAL A 221 -12.83 -19.50 -10.72
C VAL A 221 -13.50 -20.65 -11.46
N ALA A 222 -13.50 -21.86 -10.87
CA ALA A 222 -13.97 -23.09 -11.51
C ALA A 222 -15.42 -23.03 -12.04
N THR A 223 -16.28 -22.20 -11.44
CA THR A 223 -17.69 -22.03 -11.82
C THR A 223 -17.94 -20.83 -12.73
N ALA A 224 -16.90 -20.10 -13.16
CA ALA A 224 -17.09 -18.91 -13.99
C ALA A 224 -17.45 -19.29 -15.43
N THR A 225 -18.65 -18.87 -15.85
CA THR A 225 -19.16 -19.05 -17.22
C THR A 225 -18.58 -18.05 -18.22
N SER A 226 -17.77 -17.07 -17.78
CA SER A 226 -17.31 -15.96 -18.63
C SER A 226 -15.89 -15.45 -18.34
N GLY A 227 -14.98 -16.28 -17.83
CA GLY A 227 -13.55 -15.91 -17.69
C GLY A 227 -13.27 -14.72 -16.76
N ARG A 228 -13.94 -14.65 -15.61
CA ARG A 228 -13.57 -13.67 -14.57
C ARG A 228 -12.39 -14.21 -13.79
N ASP A 229 -11.22 -14.01 -14.36
CA ASP A 229 -9.96 -14.40 -13.75
C ASP A 229 -9.56 -13.35 -12.71
N GLY A 230 -9.18 -13.83 -11.53
CA GLY A 230 -8.50 -13.03 -10.51
C GLY A 230 -7.00 -12.97 -10.78
N VAL A 231 -6.29 -12.22 -9.95
CA VAL A 231 -4.84 -12.19 -9.95
C VAL A 231 -4.35 -12.24 -8.52
N VAL A 232 -3.26 -12.97 -8.30
CA VAL A 232 -2.61 -13.06 -6.99
C VAL A 232 -1.92 -11.72 -6.70
N ILE A 233 -2.21 -11.14 -5.54
CA ILE A 233 -1.57 -9.90 -5.07
C ILE A 233 -0.33 -10.25 -4.23
N CYS A 234 -0.52 -11.07 -3.21
CA CYS A 234 0.53 -11.67 -2.38
C CYS A 234 0.01 -13.00 -1.79
N GLY A 235 0.91 -13.80 -1.25
CA GLY A 235 0.58 -15.03 -0.54
C GLY A 235 1.64 -15.31 0.51
N ALA A 236 1.21 -15.75 1.69
CA ALA A 236 2.07 -16.15 2.80
C ALA A 236 1.63 -17.52 3.32
N PRO A 237 2.52 -18.29 3.98
CA PRO A 237 2.11 -19.49 4.71
C PRO A 237 1.02 -19.15 5.72
N ALA A 238 -0.03 -19.98 5.80
CA ALA A 238 -1.00 -19.88 6.88
C ALA A 238 -0.35 -20.35 8.18
N ASP A 239 -0.51 -19.60 9.27
CA ASP A 239 -0.07 -20.06 10.58
C ASP A 239 -0.79 -21.37 10.92
N SER A 240 -0.04 -22.35 11.44
CA SER A 240 -0.53 -23.69 11.76
C SER A 240 -1.56 -23.72 12.90
N THR A 241 -1.93 -22.56 13.45
CA THR A 241 -3.06 -22.40 14.37
C THR A 241 -4.36 -22.42 13.57
N GLY A 242 -4.72 -23.59 13.07
CA GLY A 242 -6.07 -23.86 12.62
C GLY A 242 -7.05 -23.66 13.77
N THR A 243 -8.07 -22.87 13.52
CA THR A 243 -9.47 -23.13 13.89
C THR A 243 -10.39 -22.29 13.03
#